data_AF-A0A522ANQ1-F1
#
_entry.id   AF-A0A522ANQ1-F1
#
_cell.length_a   1.000
_cell.length_b   1.000
_cell.length_c   1.000
_cell.angle_alpha   90.00
_cell.angle_beta   90.00
_cell.angle_gamma   90.00
#
_symmetry.space_group_name_H-M   'P 1'
#
loop_
_entity.id
_entity.type
_entity.pdbx_description
1 polymer ?
#
loop_
_entity_poly.entity_id
_entity_poly.type
_entity_poly.pdbx_seq_one_letter_code
_entity_poly.pdbx_strand_id
1 'polypeptide(L)'
;MNAAYKDLPTTTEQILHPGASPASLVPARPSLPTNLVSFFGEGWTATAQDTFGELQTRVWLREGGVKGDVARIAAEGWGGDRLALMDGPGGATAVAWITAWDSASDAQAFESAAMSAIAGLHLHARVRRSDPQVAIVIRSGPGPDDGAVEGILHALLGPAFIVE
;
A
#
# COMPACT_ATOMS: atom_id res chain seq x y z
N MET A 1 -17.02 -21.19 25.17
CA MET A 1 -16.68 -20.02 24.32
C MET A 1 -15.18 -20.13 24.01
N ASN A 2 -14.83 -20.37 22.75
CA ASN A 2 -13.43 -20.55 22.37
C ASN A 2 -12.68 -19.21 22.44
N ALA A 3 -11.39 -19.25 22.77
CA ALA A 3 -10.57 -18.05 23.04
C ALA A 3 -10.61 -16.99 21.92
N ALA A 4 -10.80 -17.40 20.66
CA ALA A 4 -10.89 -16.53 19.48
C ALA A 4 -12.03 -15.47 19.53
N TYR A 5 -13.07 -15.68 20.35
CA TYR A 5 -14.15 -14.69 20.50
C TYR A 5 -13.86 -13.64 21.57
N LYS A 6 -12.76 -13.76 22.31
CA LYS A 6 -12.36 -12.79 23.34
C LYS A 6 -11.42 -11.71 22.79
N ASP A 7 -10.71 -12.02 21.71
CA ASP A 7 -9.77 -11.13 21.03
C ASP A 7 -9.97 -11.31 19.53
N LEU A 8 -10.84 -10.47 18.96
CA LEU A 8 -11.21 -10.59 17.54
C LEU A 8 -10.07 -10.04 16.68
N PRO A 9 -9.77 -10.70 15.55
CA PRO A 9 -8.77 -10.19 14.62
C PRO A 9 -9.19 -8.82 14.08
N THR A 10 -8.22 -7.91 14.01
CA THR A 10 -8.33 -6.55 13.50
C THR A 10 -7.71 -6.38 12.12
N THR A 11 -6.98 -7.39 11.63
CA THR A 11 -6.38 -7.44 10.29
C THR A 11 -6.69 -8.75 9.60
N THR A 12 -6.60 -8.77 8.27
CA THR A 12 -6.70 -10.02 7.51
C THR A 12 -5.52 -10.94 7.78
N GLU A 13 -4.36 -10.38 8.15
CA GLU A 13 -3.16 -11.14 8.49
C GLU A 13 -3.39 -12.03 9.72
N GLN A 14 -4.05 -11.50 10.75
CA GLN A 14 -4.42 -12.29 11.93
C GLN A 14 -5.38 -13.44 11.61
N ILE A 15 -6.21 -13.30 10.57
CA ILE A 15 -7.09 -14.36 10.09
C ILE A 15 -6.31 -15.40 9.27
N LEU A 16 -5.37 -14.94 8.44
CA LEU A 16 -4.59 -15.78 7.53
C LEU A 16 -3.48 -16.57 8.26
N HIS A 17 -2.99 -16.07 9.38
CA HIS A 17 -1.88 -16.65 10.16
C HIS A 17 -2.28 -17.04 11.59
N PRO A 18 -3.23 -17.98 11.79
CA PRO A 18 -3.75 -18.33 13.11
C PRO A 18 -2.73 -19.00 14.04
N GLY A 19 -1.58 -19.45 13.51
CA GLY A 19 -0.49 -20.05 14.26
C GLY A 19 0.65 -19.10 14.62
N ALA A 20 0.63 -17.86 14.13
CA ALA A 20 1.66 -16.87 14.44
C ALA A 20 1.46 -16.27 15.84
N SER A 21 2.56 -15.74 16.39
CA SER A 21 2.51 -15.08 17.70
C SER A 21 1.74 -13.77 17.60
N PRO A 22 0.83 -13.43 18.55
CA PRO A 22 0.13 -12.14 18.52
C PRO A 22 1.08 -10.93 18.46
N ALA A 23 2.27 -11.05 19.06
CA ALA A 23 3.28 -9.99 19.04
C ALA A 23 3.89 -9.75 17.65
N SER A 24 3.91 -10.76 16.77
CA SER A 24 4.37 -10.61 15.39
C SER A 24 3.27 -10.13 14.44
N LEU A 25 2.03 -9.98 14.92
CA LEU A 25 0.86 -9.57 14.12
C LEU A 25 0.29 -8.23 14.59
N VAL A 26 1.12 -7.42 15.26
CA VAL A 26 0.73 -6.07 15.70
C VAL A 26 0.81 -5.17 14.47
N PRO A 27 -0.32 -4.61 13.99
CA PRO A 27 -0.29 -3.87 12.75
C PRO A 27 0.48 -2.56 12.89
N ALA A 28 1.43 -2.36 11.98
CA ALA A 28 1.92 -1.05 11.62
C ALA A 28 0.76 -0.17 11.13
N ARG A 29 0.86 1.14 11.38
CA ARG A 29 -0.13 2.13 10.93
C ARG A 29 0.56 3.26 10.19
N PRO A 30 1.05 3.02 8.96
CA PRO A 30 1.55 4.10 8.11
C PRO A 30 0.50 5.22 8.00
N SER A 31 0.95 6.47 8.00
CA SER A 31 0.06 7.62 7.85
C SER A 31 0.19 8.21 6.45
N LEU A 32 -0.90 8.83 5.98
CA LEU A 32 -0.86 9.66 4.79
C LEU A 32 -0.48 11.09 5.18
N PRO A 33 0.33 11.80 4.38
CA PRO A 33 0.62 13.21 4.59
C PRO A 33 -0.67 14.03 4.65
N THR A 34 -0.77 14.95 5.60
CA THR A 34 -1.96 15.83 5.73
C THR A 34 -2.14 16.74 4.52
N ASN A 35 -1.05 17.07 3.83
CA ASN A 35 -1.04 17.84 2.59
C ASN A 35 -1.00 16.95 1.33
N LEU A 36 -1.32 15.65 1.40
CA LEU A 36 -1.23 14.74 0.26
C LEU A 36 -1.96 15.28 -0.99
N VAL A 37 -3.17 15.80 -0.82
CA VAL A 37 -3.98 16.33 -1.93
C VAL A 37 -3.31 17.52 -2.63
N SER A 38 -2.54 18.36 -1.91
CA SER A 38 -1.91 19.53 -2.53
C SER A 38 -0.88 19.17 -3.59
N PHE A 39 -0.29 17.97 -3.52
CA PHE A 39 0.64 17.49 -4.55
C PHE A 39 -0.06 17.11 -5.86
N PHE A 40 -1.37 16.84 -5.84
CA PHE A 40 -2.14 16.50 -7.04
C PHE A 40 -2.58 17.75 -7.83
N GLY A 41 -2.60 18.92 -7.18
CA GLY A 41 -2.93 20.20 -7.78
C GLY A 41 -4.40 20.60 -7.62
N GLU A 42 -4.79 21.68 -8.30
CA GLU A 42 -6.13 22.26 -8.20
C GLU A 42 -7.21 21.30 -8.72
N GLY A 43 -8.37 21.29 -8.04
CA GLY A 43 -9.52 20.47 -8.41
C GLY A 43 -9.43 19.00 -7.99
N TRP A 44 -8.35 18.59 -7.32
CA TRP A 44 -8.24 17.27 -6.71
C TRP A 44 -8.80 17.26 -5.29
N THR A 45 -9.41 16.13 -4.93
CA THR A 45 -9.95 15.87 -3.59
C THR A 45 -9.70 14.43 -3.18
N ALA A 46 -9.40 14.19 -1.90
CA ALA A 46 -9.39 12.84 -1.36
C ALA A 46 -10.83 12.43 -1.02
N THR A 47 -11.34 11.42 -1.70
CA THR A 47 -12.74 10.97 -1.58
C THR A 47 -12.91 9.81 -0.63
N ALA A 48 -11.86 9.01 -0.43
CA ALA A 48 -11.82 7.95 0.57
C ALA A 48 -10.40 7.72 1.10
N GLN A 49 -10.33 7.18 2.32
CA GLN A 49 -9.11 6.58 2.86
C GLN A 49 -9.44 5.24 3.48
N ASP A 50 -8.57 4.26 3.30
CA ASP A 50 -8.79 2.93 3.85
C ASP A 50 -7.46 2.20 4.11
N THR A 51 -7.60 0.97 4.60
CA THR A 51 -6.54 -0.04 4.69
C THR A 51 -6.96 -1.21 3.80
N PHE A 52 -6.04 -1.72 2.99
CA PHE A 52 -6.27 -2.82 2.06
C PHE A 52 -6.07 -4.19 2.74
N GLY A 53 -5.03 -4.33 3.56
CA GLY A 53 -4.76 -5.58 4.25
C GLY A 53 -4.02 -6.62 3.39
N GLU A 54 -3.40 -7.59 4.06
CA GLU A 54 -2.68 -8.70 3.42
C GLU A 54 -3.54 -9.42 2.36
N LEU A 55 -4.81 -9.71 2.67
CA LEU A 55 -5.66 -10.49 1.78
C LEU A 55 -5.94 -9.74 0.48
N GLN A 56 -6.32 -8.46 0.54
CA GLN A 56 -6.60 -7.68 -0.67
C GLN A 56 -5.31 -7.40 -1.45
N THR A 57 -4.19 -7.20 -0.75
CA THR A 57 -2.85 -7.09 -1.38
C THR A 57 -2.53 -8.32 -2.21
N ARG A 58 -2.69 -9.52 -1.64
CA ARG A 58 -2.53 -10.79 -2.35
C ARG A 58 -3.46 -10.93 -3.55
N VAL A 59 -4.72 -10.53 -3.41
CA VAL A 59 -5.71 -10.57 -4.51
C VAL A 59 -5.30 -9.62 -5.62
N TRP A 60 -4.96 -8.37 -5.31
CA TRP A 60 -4.54 -7.37 -6.28
C TRP A 60 -3.31 -7.82 -7.08
N LEU A 61 -2.29 -8.37 -6.42
CA LEU A 61 -1.11 -8.93 -7.10
C LEU A 61 -1.50 -10.06 -8.07
N ARG A 62 -2.34 -11.00 -7.62
CA ARG A 62 -2.78 -12.13 -8.44
C ARG A 62 -3.58 -11.67 -9.66
N GLU A 63 -4.56 -10.79 -9.46
CA GLU A 63 -5.39 -10.27 -10.56
C GLU A 63 -4.59 -9.35 -11.50
N GLY A 64 -3.51 -8.72 -11.00
CA GLY A 64 -2.51 -8.01 -11.80
C GLY A 64 -1.60 -8.92 -12.62
N GLY A 65 -1.77 -10.25 -12.55
CA GLY A 65 -1.04 -11.21 -13.36
C GLY A 65 0.18 -11.84 -12.68
N VAL A 66 0.38 -11.60 -11.38
CA VAL A 66 1.43 -12.29 -10.59
C VAL A 66 0.94 -13.72 -10.28
N LYS A 67 1.47 -14.71 -11.00
CA LYS A 67 0.95 -16.09 -11.03
C LYS A 67 1.52 -16.97 -9.92
N GLY A 68 0.78 -18.05 -9.63
CA GLY A 68 1.20 -19.11 -8.73
C GLY A 68 1.34 -18.63 -7.28
N ASP A 69 2.29 -19.21 -6.56
CA ASP A 69 2.57 -18.84 -5.17
C ASP A 69 3.25 -17.47 -5.03
N VAL A 70 3.71 -16.85 -6.12
CA VAL A 70 4.45 -15.58 -6.05
C VAL A 70 3.60 -14.47 -5.44
N ALA A 71 2.32 -14.36 -5.80
CA ALA A 71 1.42 -13.35 -5.21
C ALA A 71 1.12 -13.60 -3.73
N ARG A 72 1.16 -14.87 -3.29
CA ARG A 72 1.02 -15.22 -1.87
C ARG A 72 2.29 -14.81 -1.12
N ILE A 73 3.44 -15.28 -1.58
CA ILE A 73 4.75 -15.01 -0.95
C ILE A 73 5.04 -13.52 -0.89
N ALA A 74 4.73 -12.77 -1.96
CA ALA A 74 4.95 -11.33 -2.00
C ALA A 74 3.96 -10.51 -1.15
N ALA A 75 2.93 -11.14 -0.59
CA ALA A 75 2.03 -10.53 0.38
C ALA A 75 2.30 -11.00 1.82
N GLU A 76 3.09 -12.07 2.01
CA GLU A 76 3.50 -12.52 3.34
C GLU A 76 4.40 -11.46 4.00
N GLY A 77 4.28 -11.33 5.32
CA GLY A 77 4.97 -10.27 6.07
C GLY A 77 4.38 -8.88 5.88
N TRP A 78 3.14 -8.77 5.35
CA TRP A 78 2.41 -7.50 5.36
C TRP A 78 2.17 -7.08 6.81
N GLY A 79 2.70 -5.92 7.21
CA GLY A 79 2.57 -5.43 8.58
C GLY A 79 1.49 -4.34 8.73
N GLY A 80 1.02 -3.73 7.65
CA GLY A 80 0.08 -2.62 7.73
C GLY A 80 0.08 -1.73 6.49
N ASP A 81 -1.02 -1.03 6.22
CA ASP A 81 -1.06 -0.09 5.12
C ASP A 81 -2.09 1.04 5.31
N ARG A 82 -1.95 2.06 4.46
CA ARG A 82 -2.92 3.14 4.31
C ARG A 82 -2.97 3.61 2.88
N LEU A 83 -4.16 3.80 2.33
CA LEU A 83 -4.37 4.35 1.00
C LEU A 83 -5.36 5.51 1.01
N ALA A 84 -5.20 6.41 0.04
CA ALA A 84 -6.21 7.38 -0.35
C ALA A 84 -6.68 7.10 -1.78
N LEU A 85 -7.99 7.24 -2.00
CA LEU A 85 -8.58 7.43 -3.31
C LEU A 85 -8.78 8.93 -3.53
N MET A 86 -8.41 9.41 -4.71
CA MET A 86 -8.55 10.81 -5.07
C MET A 86 -9.28 10.94 -6.40
N ASP A 87 -10.21 11.89 -6.43
CA ASP A 87 -10.91 12.31 -7.65
C ASP A 87 -10.37 13.67 -8.07
N GLY A 88 -10.16 13.82 -9.38
CA GLY A 88 -9.62 15.00 -10.01
C GLY A 88 -10.47 15.53 -11.16
N PRO A 89 -10.04 16.63 -11.80
CA PRO A 89 -10.75 17.25 -12.91
C PRO A 89 -11.00 16.29 -14.07
N GLY A 90 -12.13 16.46 -14.77
CA GLY A 90 -12.44 15.67 -15.96
C GLY A 90 -12.70 14.18 -15.69
N GLY A 91 -12.99 13.79 -14.45
CA GLY A 91 -13.18 12.40 -14.05
C GLY A 91 -11.87 11.63 -13.86
N ALA A 92 -10.75 12.34 -13.69
CA ALA A 92 -9.49 11.71 -13.35
C ALA A 92 -9.56 11.06 -11.96
N THR A 93 -8.86 9.94 -11.79
CA THR A 93 -8.78 9.22 -10.51
C THR A 93 -7.35 8.85 -10.20
N ALA A 94 -7.01 8.83 -8.92
CA ALA A 94 -5.72 8.33 -8.47
C ALA A 94 -5.83 7.55 -7.16
N VAL A 95 -4.86 6.70 -6.92
CA VAL A 95 -4.61 6.00 -5.66
C VAL A 95 -3.20 6.31 -5.21
N ALA A 96 -3.05 6.63 -3.94
CA ALA A 96 -1.78 6.82 -3.25
C ALA A 96 -1.78 5.85 -2.07
N TRP A 97 -0.86 4.90 -2.07
CA TRP A 97 -0.87 3.76 -1.15
C TRP A 97 0.51 3.59 -0.53
N ILE A 98 0.58 3.53 0.80
CA ILE A 98 1.78 3.24 1.56
C ILE A 98 1.58 1.93 2.32
N THR A 99 2.54 1.02 2.19
CA THR A 99 2.55 -0.29 2.85
C THR A 99 3.78 -0.42 3.74
N ALA A 100 3.67 -1.15 4.84
CA ALA A 100 4.75 -1.52 5.73
C ALA A 100 4.84 -3.04 5.83
N TRP A 101 6.08 -3.53 5.95
CA TRP A 101 6.40 -4.95 5.90
C TRP A 101 7.24 -5.35 7.11
N ASP A 102 7.22 -6.62 7.47
CA ASP A 102 7.94 -7.17 8.61
C ASP A 102 9.47 -7.09 8.43
N SER A 103 9.92 -7.19 7.18
CA SER A 103 11.33 -7.11 6.84
C SER A 103 11.59 -6.38 5.52
N ALA A 104 12.85 -5.97 5.31
CA ALA A 104 13.30 -5.43 4.04
C ALA A 104 13.16 -6.44 2.88
N SER A 105 13.32 -7.73 3.15
CA SER A 105 13.11 -8.78 2.14
C SER A 105 11.64 -8.91 1.74
N ASP A 106 10.71 -8.77 2.69
CA ASP A 106 9.27 -8.82 2.40
C ASP A 106 8.85 -7.59 1.58
N ALA A 107 9.35 -6.40 1.96
CA ALA A 107 9.16 -5.17 1.18
C ALA A 107 9.72 -5.30 -0.25
N GLN A 108 10.88 -5.93 -0.42
CA GLN A 108 11.48 -6.17 -1.75
C GLN A 108 10.66 -7.17 -2.59
N ALA A 109 10.17 -8.24 -1.96
CA ALA A 109 9.30 -9.22 -2.61
C ALA A 109 8.01 -8.55 -3.11
N PHE A 110 7.38 -7.74 -2.25
CA PHE A 110 6.22 -6.95 -2.62
C PHE A 110 6.51 -5.95 -3.73
N GLU A 111 7.58 -5.14 -3.63
CA GLU A 111 7.96 -4.17 -4.66
C GLU A 111 8.07 -4.86 -6.03
N SER A 112 8.77 -5.99 -6.10
CA SER A 112 8.98 -6.74 -7.34
C SER A 112 7.65 -7.25 -7.94
N ALA A 113 6.76 -7.78 -7.10
CA ALA A 113 5.45 -8.25 -7.52
C ALA A 113 4.52 -7.09 -7.91
N ALA A 114 4.55 -5.98 -7.17
CA ALA A 114 3.78 -4.77 -7.44
C ALA A 114 4.18 -4.15 -8.78
N MET A 115 5.49 -4.03 -9.07
CA MET A 115 5.97 -3.59 -10.39
C MET A 115 5.44 -4.46 -11.52
N SER A 116 5.40 -5.78 -11.32
CA SER A 116 4.84 -6.72 -12.30
C SER A 116 3.32 -6.52 -12.47
N ALA A 117 2.59 -6.35 -11.36
CA ALA A 117 1.14 -6.14 -11.36
C ALA A 117 0.75 -4.82 -12.05
N ILE A 118 1.49 -3.73 -11.82
CA ILE A 118 1.18 -2.44 -12.45
C ILE A 118 1.57 -2.38 -13.93
N ALA A 119 2.52 -3.20 -14.39
CA ALA A 119 2.92 -3.22 -15.79
C ALA A 119 1.77 -3.67 -16.73
N GLY A 120 0.79 -4.41 -16.21
CA GLY A 120 -0.43 -4.79 -16.93
C GLY A 120 -1.53 -3.72 -16.94
N LEU A 121 -1.38 -2.63 -16.18
CA LEU A 121 -2.38 -1.57 -16.11
C LEU A 121 -2.23 -0.61 -17.29
N HIS A 122 -3.35 -0.23 -17.90
CA HIS A 122 -3.41 0.87 -18.89
C HIS A 122 -3.47 2.24 -18.18
N LEU A 123 -2.75 2.38 -17.07
CA LEU A 123 -2.72 3.56 -16.20
C LEU A 123 -1.27 3.97 -15.95
N HIS A 124 -1.07 5.21 -15.49
CA HIS A 124 0.24 5.66 -15.04
C HIS A 124 0.46 5.18 -13.61
N ALA A 125 1.51 4.41 -13.38
CA ALA A 125 1.84 3.91 -12.06
C ALA A 125 3.34 4.04 -11.75
N ARG A 126 3.66 4.26 -10.49
CA ARG A 126 5.01 4.27 -9.93
C ARG A 126 5.02 3.53 -8.60
N VAL A 127 6.10 2.80 -8.36
CA VAL A 127 6.39 2.12 -7.09
C VAL A 127 7.72 2.65 -6.59
N ARG A 128 7.83 2.89 -5.28
CA ARG A 128 9.11 3.20 -4.64
C ARG A 128 9.19 2.55 -3.27
N ARG A 129 10.29 1.86 -3.01
CA ARG A 129 10.62 1.26 -1.72
C ARG A 129 11.58 2.14 -0.92
N SER A 130 11.34 2.20 0.39
CA SER A 130 12.26 2.67 1.43
C SER A 130 12.04 1.80 2.64
N ASP A 131 12.97 0.87 2.91
CA ASP A 131 12.68 -0.26 3.80
C ASP A 131 12.26 0.16 5.22
N PRO A 132 11.31 -0.58 5.84
CA PRO A 132 10.56 -1.71 5.28
C PRO A 132 9.23 -1.26 4.61
N GLN A 133 9.17 -0.07 4.01
CA GLN A 133 7.97 0.49 3.42
C GLN A 133 8.01 0.51 1.88
N VAL A 134 6.85 0.38 1.26
CA VAL A 134 6.67 0.55 -0.19
C VAL A 134 5.49 1.48 -0.46
N ALA A 135 5.75 2.53 -1.24
CA ALA A 135 4.74 3.47 -1.71
C ALA A 135 4.41 3.23 -3.19
N ILE A 136 3.13 3.30 -3.51
CA ILE A 136 2.59 3.15 -4.87
C ILE A 136 1.68 4.33 -5.17
N VAL A 137 1.86 4.93 -6.34
CA VAL A 137 0.90 5.89 -6.91
C VAL A 137 0.41 5.35 -8.24
N ILE A 138 -0.91 5.22 -8.39
CA ILE A 138 -1.58 4.82 -9.64
C ILE A 138 -2.55 5.93 -10.01
N ARG A 139 -2.57 6.37 -11.27
CA ARG A 139 -3.43 7.47 -11.73
C ARG A 139 -3.90 7.27 -13.18
N SER A 140 -5.08 7.79 -13.49
CA SER A 140 -5.48 8.04 -14.87
C SER A 140 -4.74 9.26 -15.43
N GLY A 141 -4.69 9.40 -16.76
CA GLY A 141 -4.41 10.70 -17.39
C GLY A 141 -5.69 11.54 -17.41
N PRO A 142 -5.67 12.89 -17.35
CA PRO A 142 -4.59 13.82 -17.06
C PRO A 142 -4.44 14.09 -15.55
N GLY A 143 -3.51 13.38 -14.89
CA GLY A 143 -3.20 13.55 -13.45
C GLY A 143 -1.91 14.35 -13.18
N PRO A 144 -1.46 14.44 -11.91
CA PRO A 144 -0.22 15.14 -11.54
C PRO A 144 0.95 14.70 -12.41
N ASP A 145 1.83 15.61 -12.83
CA ASP A 145 2.98 15.24 -13.65
C ASP A 145 3.97 14.31 -12.90
N ASP A 146 4.96 13.80 -13.62
CA ASP A 146 5.90 12.83 -13.04
C ASP A 146 6.73 13.43 -11.88
N GLY A 147 6.99 14.74 -11.89
CA GLY A 147 7.68 15.41 -10.78
C GLY A 147 6.81 15.49 -9.52
N ALA A 148 5.52 15.81 -9.70
CA ALA A 148 4.54 15.77 -8.61
C ALA A 148 4.36 14.35 -8.05
N VAL A 149 4.38 13.31 -8.90
CA VAL A 149 4.35 11.91 -8.46
C VAL A 149 5.57 11.56 -7.59
N GLU A 150 6.78 11.99 -7.97
CA GLU A 150 7.97 11.79 -7.14
C GLU A 150 7.87 12.50 -5.79
N GLY A 151 7.25 13.69 -5.76
CA GLY A 151 6.93 14.43 -4.54
C GLY A 151 5.94 13.68 -3.64
N ILE A 152 4.88 13.09 -4.23
CA ILE A 152 3.90 12.26 -3.51
C ILE A 152 4.58 11.04 -2.90
N LEU A 153 5.35 10.29 -3.70
CA LEU A 153 6.11 9.15 -3.21
C LEU A 153 7.08 9.55 -2.10
N HIS A 154 7.57 10.79 -2.09
CA HIS A 154 8.53 11.26 -1.08
C HIS A 154 7.82 11.58 0.23
N ALA A 155 6.69 12.27 0.12
CA ALA A 155 5.85 12.56 1.27
C ALA A 155 5.32 11.27 1.91
N LEU A 156 4.90 10.27 1.11
CA LEU A 156 4.37 8.99 1.62
C LEU A 156 5.40 8.17 2.41
N LEU A 157 6.66 8.15 1.97
CA LEU A 157 7.73 7.39 2.63
C LEU A 157 8.34 8.14 3.83
N GLY A 158 7.94 9.40 4.07
CA GLY A 158 8.46 10.26 5.12
C GLY A 158 9.98 10.51 5.03
N PRO A 159 10.55 11.32 5.94
CA PRO A 159 11.98 11.29 6.19
C PRO A 159 12.34 9.97 6.91
N ALA A 160 13.45 9.35 6.53
CA ALA A 160 14.02 8.22 7.27
C ALA A 160 14.11 8.60 8.75
N PHE A 161 13.42 7.85 9.62
CA PHE A 161 13.36 8.13 11.05
C PHE A 161 14.77 8.37 11.62
N ILE A 162 15.04 9.59 12.10
CA ILE A 162 16.07 9.76 13.13
C ILE A 162 15.42 9.25 14.40
N VAL A 163 15.93 8.12 14.89
CA VAL A 163 15.64 7.60 16.22
C VAL A 163 16.31 8.56 17.21
N GLU A 164 15.52 9.22 18.07
CA GLU A 164 16.04 9.82 19.31
C GLU A 164 16.35 8.73 20.34
#